data_AF-A0A672MXI5-F1
#
_entry.id   AF-A0A672MXI5-F1
#
_cell.length_a   1.000
_cell.length_b   1.000
_cell.length_c   1.000
_cell.angle_alpha   90.00
_cell.angle_beta   90.00
_cell.angle_gamma   90.00
#
_symmetry.space_group_name_H-M   'P 1'
#
loop_
_entity.id
_entity.type
_entity.pdbx_description
1 polymer ?
#
loop_
_entity_poly.entity_id
_entity_poly.type
_entity_poly.pdbx_seq_one_letter_code
_entity_poly.pdbx_strand_id
1 'polypeptide(L)'
;MVNRRRNGSRANGRAGRGGVQTQQQQQRKRPPIKEPAIFAKQSGSASDTPHDKVTLAQARRGTPAHRPVRVYADGIFDLFHSGHARALMQAKNLFPNTQLIVGGESHWHTYTLVHDALTHKYKALIHCRYVDEVVRDAPWTLTSEFLEKDKIDFVAHDDIPYTSAGSENVYKHIKEAGMFVATQRTEGISTSDLITRIVRNYDVYVRRNLQRGYTARELNVGFIKEKKYRLQEQVDRMKETVRTVEEKSKHLVHRVEEKSHEFIGNFLELFGPDKAWVNEGH
;
A
#
# COMPACT_ATOMS: atom_id res chain seq x y z
N MET A 1 -65.18 -45.78 25.06
CA MET A 1 -66.43 -45.01 25.18
C MET A 1 -66.07 -43.53 25.27
N VAL A 2 -66.71 -42.70 24.44
CA VAL A 2 -66.88 -41.24 24.55
C VAL A 2 -65.68 -40.33 24.19
N ASN A 3 -65.77 -39.91 22.92
CA ASN A 3 -65.30 -38.67 22.32
C ASN A 3 -65.70 -37.42 23.15
N ARG A 4 -64.84 -36.39 23.26
CA ARG A 4 -65.30 -34.99 23.33
C ARG A 4 -64.22 -33.98 22.91
N ARG A 5 -64.37 -33.50 21.68
CA ARG A 5 -63.82 -32.22 21.18
C ARG A 5 -64.37 -31.05 22.02
N ARG A 6 -63.54 -30.02 22.24
CA ARG A 6 -64.01 -28.64 22.33
C ARG A 6 -62.99 -27.68 21.68
N ASN A 7 -63.45 -27.08 20.59
CA ASN A 7 -62.88 -25.88 19.97
C ASN A 7 -62.96 -24.71 20.94
N GLY A 8 -61.92 -23.87 20.94
CA GLY A 8 -61.89 -22.58 21.62
C GLY A 8 -60.99 -21.61 20.85
N SER A 9 -61.56 -20.98 19.83
CA SER A 9 -60.99 -19.88 19.07
C SER A 9 -60.86 -18.62 19.94
N ARG A 10 -59.66 -18.03 20.01
CA ARG A 10 -59.48 -16.60 20.33
C ARG A 10 -58.25 -16.06 19.59
N ALA A 11 -58.53 -15.33 18.53
CA ALA A 11 -57.59 -14.40 17.91
C ALA A 11 -57.53 -13.13 18.77
N ASN A 12 -56.34 -12.57 18.97
CA ASN A 12 -56.18 -11.13 19.08
C ASN A 12 -54.75 -10.70 18.70
N GLY A 13 -54.70 -9.57 17.99
CA GLY A 13 -53.55 -9.12 17.21
C GLY A 13 -52.45 -8.39 17.97
N ARG A 14 -51.32 -8.28 17.24
CA ARG A 14 -50.32 -7.20 17.18
C ARG A 14 -49.54 -6.81 18.46
N ALA A 15 -48.22 -6.96 18.38
CA ALA A 15 -47.31 -5.81 18.15
C ALA A 15 -45.91 -6.32 17.79
N GLY A 16 -45.40 -5.88 16.64
CA GLY A 16 -44.10 -6.25 16.12
C GLY A 16 -42.94 -5.67 16.93
N ARG A 17 -41.90 -6.48 17.12
CA ARG A 17 -40.53 -6.01 17.30
C ARG A 17 -39.73 -6.48 16.10
N GLY A 18 -39.32 -5.52 15.27
CA GLY A 18 -38.48 -5.75 14.10
C GLY A 18 -37.17 -6.39 14.54
N GLY A 19 -37.02 -7.67 14.24
CA GLY A 19 -35.72 -8.32 14.21
C GLY A 19 -34.98 -7.83 12.97
N VAL A 20 -33.94 -7.03 13.17
CA VAL A 20 -32.95 -6.73 12.13
C VAL A 20 -32.37 -8.07 11.69
N GLN A 21 -32.80 -8.56 10.53
CA GLN A 21 -32.15 -9.69 9.86
C GLN A 21 -30.79 -9.18 9.38
N THR A 22 -29.75 -9.35 10.20
CA THR A 22 -28.38 -9.35 9.70
C THR A 22 -28.27 -10.47 8.68
N GLN A 23 -28.29 -10.11 7.39
CA GLN A 23 -27.83 -10.98 6.31
C GLN A 23 -26.34 -11.22 6.52
N GLN A 24 -25.99 -12.19 7.37
CA GLN A 24 -24.69 -12.83 7.28
C GLN A 24 -24.68 -13.55 5.93
N GLN A 25 -24.07 -12.93 4.91
CA GLN A 25 -23.60 -13.67 3.75
C GLN A 25 -22.80 -14.85 4.28
N GLN A 26 -23.36 -16.06 4.17
CA GLN A 26 -22.63 -17.29 4.39
C GLN A 26 -21.48 -17.28 3.40
N GLN A 27 -20.30 -16.83 3.85
CA GLN A 27 -19.06 -17.03 3.13
C GLN A 27 -18.86 -18.54 3.04
N ARG A 28 -19.27 -19.14 1.91
CA ARG A 28 -19.01 -20.54 1.59
C ARG A 28 -17.51 -20.75 1.76
N LYS A 29 -17.12 -21.46 2.82
CA LYS A 29 -15.71 -21.78 3.10
C LYS A 29 -15.19 -22.61 1.92
N ARG A 30 -14.34 -22.01 1.09
CA ARG A 30 -13.67 -22.71 -0.02
C ARG A 30 -12.83 -23.86 0.55
N PRO A 31 -12.82 -25.04 -0.10
CA PRO A 31 -12.02 -26.16 0.34
C PRO A 31 -10.53 -25.77 0.41
N PRO A 32 -9.75 -26.42 1.27
CA PRO A 32 -8.31 -26.19 1.34
C PRO A 32 -7.66 -26.60 0.01
N ILE A 33 -6.80 -25.73 -0.50
CA ILE A 33 -5.97 -25.98 -1.68
C ILE A 33 -4.69 -26.66 -1.19
N LYS A 34 -4.31 -27.79 -1.81
CA LYS A 34 -3.11 -28.57 -1.43
C LYS A 34 -1.95 -28.40 -2.41
N GLU A 35 -2.27 -28.07 -3.66
CA GLU A 35 -1.32 -27.94 -4.76
C GLU A 35 -1.14 -26.45 -5.11
N PRO A 36 0.04 -26.03 -5.61
CA PRO A 36 0.21 -24.69 -6.15
C PRO A 36 -0.66 -24.46 -7.40
N ALA A 37 -0.88 -23.20 -7.75
CA ALA A 37 -1.52 -22.84 -9.01
C ALA A 37 -0.71 -23.35 -10.21
N ILE A 38 -1.40 -23.65 -11.31
CA ILE A 38 -0.75 -24.18 -12.51
C ILE A 38 -0.14 -23.06 -13.36
N PHE A 39 0.93 -23.36 -14.10
CA PHE A 39 1.41 -22.47 -15.15
C PHE A 39 0.59 -22.66 -16.42
N ALA A 40 0.25 -21.56 -17.08
CA ALA A 40 -0.39 -21.57 -18.38
C ALA A 40 0.48 -22.29 -19.42
N LYS A 41 -0.15 -23.03 -20.33
CA LYS A 41 0.53 -23.70 -21.44
C LYS A 41 0.99 -22.66 -22.47
N GLN A 42 2.18 -22.83 -23.04
CA GLN A 42 2.67 -21.92 -24.09
C GLN A 42 1.75 -21.88 -25.32
N SER A 43 1.06 -22.99 -25.60
CA SER A 43 0.06 -23.11 -26.67
C SER A 43 -1.27 -22.38 -26.38
N GLY A 44 -1.44 -21.78 -25.19
CA GLY A 44 -2.71 -21.20 -24.75
C GLY A 44 -3.71 -22.26 -24.28
N SER A 45 -4.99 -21.88 -24.19
CA SER A 45 -6.06 -22.80 -23.84
C SER A 45 -6.31 -23.79 -24.99
N ALA A 46 -5.98 -25.06 -24.77
CA ALA A 46 -5.95 -26.11 -25.80
C ALA A 46 -7.34 -26.59 -26.29
N SER A 47 -8.39 -25.77 -26.22
CA SER A 47 -9.74 -26.17 -26.65
C SER A 47 -10.15 -25.46 -27.94
N ASP A 48 -10.54 -26.23 -28.95
CA ASP A 48 -11.09 -25.76 -30.24
C ASP A 48 -12.48 -25.11 -30.12
N THR A 49 -12.96 -24.90 -28.89
CA THR A 49 -14.22 -24.23 -28.62
C THR A 49 -14.08 -22.72 -28.86
N PRO A 50 -14.95 -22.10 -29.69
CA PRO A 50 -14.99 -20.65 -29.87
C PRO A 50 -15.04 -19.91 -28.53
N HIS A 51 -14.34 -18.78 -28.43
CA HIS A 51 -14.34 -17.94 -27.22
C HIS A 51 -15.60 -17.08 -27.18
N ASP A 52 -16.69 -17.65 -26.69
CA ASP A 52 -17.90 -16.89 -26.42
C ASP A 52 -17.70 -16.03 -25.17
N LYS A 53 -17.46 -14.72 -25.38
CA LYS A 53 -17.28 -13.75 -24.29
C LYS A 53 -18.54 -13.62 -23.45
N VAL A 54 -18.36 -13.68 -22.13
CA VAL A 54 -19.46 -13.53 -21.17
C VAL A 54 -19.71 -12.04 -20.91
N THR A 55 -20.95 -11.58 -21.02
CA THR A 55 -21.31 -10.19 -20.67
C THR A 55 -21.23 -9.97 -19.16
N LEU A 56 -21.00 -8.73 -18.73
CA LEU A 56 -20.92 -8.40 -17.29
C LEU A 56 -22.20 -8.81 -16.52
N ALA A 57 -23.36 -8.66 -17.14
CA ALA A 57 -24.63 -9.05 -16.55
C ALA A 57 -24.76 -10.57 -16.37
N GLN A 58 -24.31 -11.36 -17.35
CA GLN A 58 -24.28 -12.83 -17.23
C GLN A 58 -23.26 -13.27 -16.17
N ALA A 59 -22.06 -12.68 -16.18
CA ALA A 59 -21.02 -12.98 -15.21
C ALA A 59 -21.47 -12.73 -13.76
N ARG A 60 -22.18 -11.62 -13.51
CA ARG A 60 -22.77 -11.28 -12.19
C ARG A 60 -23.86 -12.24 -11.74
N ARG A 61 -24.68 -12.76 -12.65
CA ARG A 61 -25.70 -13.78 -12.33
C ARG A 61 -25.07 -15.13 -11.98
N GLY A 62 -23.84 -15.37 -12.44
CA GLY A 62 -23.13 -16.62 -12.28
C GLY A 62 -23.20 -17.48 -13.55
N THR A 63 -22.09 -18.14 -13.85
CA THR A 63 -21.96 -19.02 -15.02
C THR A 63 -21.97 -20.50 -14.59
N PRO A 64 -22.33 -21.44 -15.50
CA PRO A 64 -22.29 -22.87 -15.22
C PRO A 64 -20.92 -23.33 -14.71
N ALA A 65 -20.89 -24.38 -13.89
CA ALA A 65 -19.66 -24.88 -13.25
C ALA A 65 -18.54 -25.21 -14.24
N HIS A 66 -18.88 -25.68 -15.45
CA HIS A 66 -17.93 -26.02 -16.52
C HIS A 66 -17.44 -24.80 -17.33
N ARG A 67 -18.02 -23.61 -17.11
CA ARG A 67 -17.65 -22.37 -17.81
C ARG A 67 -17.44 -21.24 -16.77
N PRO A 68 -16.37 -21.30 -15.97
CA PRO A 68 -16.04 -20.18 -15.10
C PRO A 68 -15.76 -18.92 -15.93
N VAL A 69 -16.03 -17.75 -15.35
CA VAL A 69 -15.63 -16.46 -15.92
C VAL A 69 -14.12 -16.34 -15.76
N ARG A 70 -13.41 -16.19 -16.89
CA ARG A 70 -11.95 -16.10 -16.91
C ARG A 70 -11.53 -14.65 -16.75
N VAL A 71 -11.02 -14.33 -15.56
CA VAL A 71 -10.53 -13.00 -15.21
C VAL A 71 -9.02 -13.02 -15.27
N TYR A 72 -8.44 -12.04 -15.96
CA TYR A 72 -7.01 -11.84 -16.03
C TYR A 72 -6.59 -10.65 -15.15
N ALA A 73 -5.53 -10.81 -14.37
CA ALA A 73 -4.90 -9.73 -13.63
C ALA A 73 -3.38 -9.77 -13.86
N ASP A 74 -2.79 -8.65 -14.25
CA ASP A 74 -1.36 -8.52 -14.50
C ASP A 74 -0.68 -7.65 -13.45
N GLY A 75 0.65 -7.77 -13.42
CA GLY A 75 1.49 -6.94 -12.59
C GLY A 75 2.94 -7.40 -12.53
N ILE A 76 3.78 -6.53 -11.97
CA ILE A 76 5.19 -6.83 -11.74
C ILE A 76 5.33 -7.79 -10.55
N PHE A 77 4.52 -7.65 -9.50
CA PHE A 77 4.49 -8.51 -8.31
C PHE A 77 5.82 -8.65 -7.54
N ASP A 78 6.70 -7.65 -7.63
CA ASP A 78 7.96 -7.60 -6.88
C ASP A 78 7.72 -7.48 -5.37
N LEU A 79 8.54 -8.22 -4.59
CA LEU A 79 8.39 -8.37 -3.14
C LEU A 79 6.94 -8.69 -2.77
N PHE A 80 6.40 -9.79 -3.34
CA PHE A 80 4.99 -10.15 -3.22
C PHE A 80 4.46 -10.01 -1.78
N HIS A 81 3.45 -9.17 -1.61
CA HIS A 81 2.96 -8.73 -0.30
C HIS A 81 1.43 -8.71 -0.23
N SER A 82 0.87 -8.38 0.95
CA SER A 82 -0.58 -8.43 1.19
C SER A 82 -1.39 -7.52 0.27
N GLY A 83 -0.84 -6.39 -0.17
CA GLY A 83 -1.46 -5.54 -1.20
C GLY A 83 -1.75 -6.28 -2.50
N HIS A 84 -0.76 -7.02 -3.05
CA HIS A 84 -0.95 -7.86 -4.23
C HIS A 84 -1.98 -8.96 -3.97
N ALA A 85 -1.85 -9.69 -2.86
CA ALA A 85 -2.77 -10.77 -2.53
C ALA A 85 -4.23 -10.28 -2.39
N ARG A 86 -4.46 -9.08 -1.86
CA ARG A 86 -5.81 -8.48 -1.74
C ARG A 86 -6.35 -7.97 -3.07
N ALA A 87 -5.52 -7.48 -3.98
CA ALA A 87 -5.94 -7.15 -5.35
C ALA A 87 -6.38 -8.43 -6.09
N LEU A 88 -5.58 -9.51 -6.01
CA LEU A 88 -5.93 -10.81 -6.59
C LEU A 88 -7.17 -11.43 -5.92
N MET A 89 -7.36 -11.22 -4.61
CA MET A 89 -8.59 -11.59 -3.91
C MET A 89 -9.81 -10.89 -4.49
N GLN A 90 -9.72 -9.59 -4.78
CA GLN A 90 -10.81 -8.84 -5.39
C GLN A 90 -11.12 -9.41 -6.78
N ALA A 91 -10.09 -9.59 -7.62
CA ALA A 91 -10.22 -10.17 -8.96
C ALA A 91 -10.91 -11.55 -8.94
N LYS A 92 -10.48 -12.44 -8.03
CA LYS A 92 -11.05 -13.78 -7.85
C LYS A 92 -12.49 -13.80 -7.31
N ASN A 93 -12.95 -12.70 -6.71
CA ASN A 93 -14.29 -12.59 -6.12
C ASN A 93 -15.20 -11.64 -6.92
N LEU A 94 -14.78 -11.18 -8.11
CA LEU A 94 -15.60 -10.33 -8.98
C LEU A 94 -16.92 -10.99 -9.37
N PHE A 95 -16.91 -12.32 -9.57
CA PHE A 95 -18.08 -13.08 -9.99
C PHE A 95 -18.28 -14.33 -9.13
N PRO A 96 -19.50 -14.90 -9.09
CA PRO A 96 -19.79 -16.11 -8.29
C PRO A 96 -18.95 -17.33 -8.70
N ASN A 97 -18.62 -17.44 -9.99
CA ASN A 97 -17.84 -18.52 -10.57
C ASN A 97 -16.69 -17.94 -11.41
N THR A 98 -15.55 -17.69 -10.77
CA THR A 98 -14.38 -17.05 -11.39
C THR A 98 -13.18 -17.98 -11.41
N GLN A 99 -12.50 -18.02 -12.56
CA GLN A 99 -11.14 -18.52 -12.71
C GLN A 99 -10.21 -17.32 -12.90
N LEU A 100 -9.24 -17.14 -12.00
CA LEU A 100 -8.26 -16.07 -12.01
C LEU A 100 -6.96 -16.55 -12.64
N ILE A 101 -6.61 -15.88 -13.72
CA ILE A 101 -5.36 -16.02 -14.46
C ILE A 101 -4.49 -14.81 -14.09
N VAL A 102 -3.25 -15.04 -13.68
CA VAL A 102 -2.34 -13.97 -13.29
C VAL A 102 -1.13 -13.91 -14.20
N GLY A 103 -0.94 -12.76 -14.86
CA GLY A 103 0.22 -12.50 -15.70
C GLY A 103 1.36 -11.89 -14.91
N GLY A 104 2.48 -12.60 -14.81
CA GLY A 104 3.72 -12.04 -14.30
C GLY A 104 4.58 -11.54 -15.46
N GLU A 105 4.84 -10.25 -15.51
CA GLU A 105 5.66 -9.63 -16.57
C GLU A 105 7.15 -9.96 -16.42
N SER A 106 7.86 -10.42 -17.45
CA SER A 106 9.32 -10.49 -17.36
C SER A 106 9.94 -9.13 -17.61
N HIS A 107 10.56 -8.54 -16.58
CA HIS A 107 11.43 -7.39 -16.78
C HIS A 107 12.61 -7.82 -17.64
N TRP A 108 12.62 -7.40 -18.91
CA TRP A 108 13.75 -7.68 -19.82
C TRP A 108 14.95 -6.78 -19.57
N HIS A 109 14.80 -5.70 -18.81
CA HIS A 109 15.91 -4.81 -18.54
C HIS A 109 16.58 -5.12 -17.20
N THR A 110 17.91 -5.21 -17.27
CA THR A 110 18.90 -5.05 -16.19
C THR A 110 19.28 -6.28 -15.33
N TYR A 111 20.41 -6.88 -15.76
CA TYR A 111 21.44 -7.62 -15.03
C TYR A 111 21.29 -9.14 -14.82
N THR A 112 22.44 -9.81 -14.98
CA THR A 112 22.73 -11.25 -14.91
C THR A 112 22.38 -11.95 -13.58
N LEU A 113 21.88 -11.24 -12.58
CA LEU A 113 21.43 -11.78 -11.29
C LEU A 113 19.91 -12.13 -11.24
N VAL A 114 19.19 -11.91 -12.34
CA VAL A 114 17.71 -11.89 -12.38
C VAL A 114 17.07 -13.28 -12.52
N HIS A 115 17.83 -14.34 -12.84
CA HIS A 115 17.25 -15.69 -13.03
C HIS A 115 16.57 -16.23 -11.76
N ASP A 116 17.19 -16.03 -10.60
CA ASP A 116 16.59 -16.42 -9.31
C ASP A 116 15.40 -15.52 -8.94
N ALA A 117 15.48 -14.22 -9.23
CA ALA A 117 14.42 -13.26 -8.92
C ALA A 117 13.12 -13.54 -9.70
N LEU A 118 13.22 -13.81 -11.01
CA LEU A 118 12.08 -14.20 -11.85
C LEU A 118 11.45 -15.50 -11.35
N THR A 119 12.29 -16.49 -11.00
CA THR A 119 11.85 -17.77 -10.45
C THR A 119 11.12 -17.58 -9.12
N HIS A 120 11.63 -16.74 -8.23
CA HIS A 120 10.99 -16.43 -6.94
C HIS A 120 9.65 -15.71 -7.10
N LYS A 121 9.53 -14.80 -8.07
CA LYS A 121 8.26 -14.14 -8.35
C LYS A 121 7.18 -15.13 -8.76
N TYR A 122 7.45 -15.95 -9.77
CA TYR A 122 6.47 -16.92 -10.25
C TYR A 122 6.08 -17.92 -9.16
N LYS A 123 7.05 -18.33 -8.31
CA LYS A 123 6.79 -19.13 -7.11
C LYS A 123 5.84 -18.42 -6.13
N ALA A 124 6.02 -17.12 -5.89
CA ALA A 124 5.12 -16.38 -5.00
C ALA A 124 3.68 -16.33 -5.54
N LEU A 125 3.51 -16.16 -6.85
CA LEU A 125 2.19 -16.14 -7.49
C LEU A 125 1.47 -17.48 -7.40
N ILE A 126 2.14 -18.61 -7.69
CA ILE A 126 1.51 -19.93 -7.63
C ILE A 126 1.12 -20.36 -6.21
N HIS A 127 1.70 -19.74 -5.18
CA HIS A 127 1.34 -19.98 -3.78
C HIS A 127 0.31 -18.98 -3.25
N CYS A 128 -0.17 -18.04 -4.07
CA CYS A 128 -1.25 -17.15 -3.68
C CYS A 128 -2.60 -17.90 -3.70
N ARG A 129 -3.31 -17.88 -2.57
CA ARG A 129 -4.60 -18.56 -2.35
C ARG A 129 -5.66 -18.31 -3.43
N TYR A 130 -5.62 -17.16 -4.10
CA TYR A 130 -6.68 -16.71 -5.01
C TYR A 130 -6.40 -17.04 -6.47
N VAL A 131 -5.18 -17.45 -6.80
CA VAL A 131 -4.71 -17.66 -8.17
C VAL A 131 -4.98 -19.10 -8.59
N ASP A 132 -5.53 -19.30 -9.79
CA ASP A 132 -5.73 -20.65 -10.35
C ASP A 132 -4.68 -20.96 -11.42
N GLU A 133 -4.31 -19.96 -12.22
CA GLU A 133 -3.41 -20.11 -13.36
C GLU A 133 -2.42 -18.93 -13.42
N VAL A 134 -1.15 -19.18 -13.72
CA VAL A 134 -0.10 -18.17 -13.87
C VAL A 134 0.45 -18.17 -15.30
N VAL A 135 0.34 -17.03 -15.97
CA VAL A 135 0.98 -16.77 -17.27
C VAL A 135 2.35 -16.16 -17.03
N ARG A 136 3.38 -16.80 -17.57
CA ARG A 136 4.76 -16.29 -17.55
C ARG A 136 4.99 -15.40 -18.75
N ASP A 137 5.89 -14.44 -18.60
CA ASP A 137 6.31 -13.54 -19.66
C ASP A 137 5.11 -12.80 -20.27
N ALA A 138 4.23 -12.33 -19.39
CA ALA A 138 3.03 -11.61 -19.77
C ALA A 138 3.40 -10.32 -20.54
N PRO A 139 2.66 -9.97 -21.60
CA PRO A 139 2.94 -8.77 -22.39
C PRO A 139 2.63 -7.50 -21.59
N TRP A 140 3.42 -6.43 -21.82
CA TRP A 140 3.21 -5.12 -21.19
C TRP A 140 1.88 -4.47 -21.60
N THR A 141 1.53 -4.59 -22.88
CA THR A 141 0.25 -4.15 -23.42
C THR A 141 -0.51 -5.37 -23.92
N LEU A 142 -1.72 -5.57 -23.42
CA LEU A 142 -2.57 -6.69 -23.84
C LEU A 142 -2.96 -6.52 -25.32
N THR A 143 -2.91 -7.61 -26.07
CA THR A 143 -3.35 -7.63 -27.47
C THR A 143 -4.60 -8.50 -27.61
N SER A 144 -5.39 -8.29 -28.66
CA SER A 144 -6.58 -9.10 -28.93
C SER A 144 -6.23 -10.59 -29.04
N GLU A 145 -5.10 -10.91 -29.67
CA GLU A 145 -4.61 -12.29 -29.83
C GLU A 145 -4.32 -12.94 -28.47
N PHE A 146 -3.74 -12.19 -27.53
CA PHE A 146 -3.50 -12.68 -26.16
C PHE A 146 -4.81 -12.96 -25.44
N LEU A 147 -5.77 -12.03 -25.53
CA LEU A 147 -7.09 -12.19 -24.90
C LEU A 147 -7.84 -13.40 -25.44
N GLU A 148 -7.78 -13.65 -26.75
CA GLU A 148 -8.41 -14.79 -27.39
C GLU A 148 -7.71 -16.12 -27.07
N LYS A 149 -6.38 -16.14 -27.15
CA LYS A 149 -5.55 -17.33 -26.85
C LYS A 149 -5.82 -17.90 -25.46
N ASP A 150 -5.90 -17.02 -24.47
CA ASP A 150 -6.14 -17.41 -23.07
C ASP A 150 -7.62 -17.31 -22.66
N LYS A 151 -8.52 -17.02 -23.62
CA LYS A 151 -9.98 -16.93 -23.45
C LYS A 151 -10.40 -16.02 -22.30
N ILE A 152 -9.81 -14.83 -22.26
CA ILE A 152 -9.99 -13.85 -21.18
C ILE A 152 -11.32 -13.12 -21.37
N ASP A 153 -12.22 -13.23 -20.39
CA ASP A 153 -13.51 -12.55 -20.39
C ASP A 153 -13.39 -11.11 -19.86
N PHE A 154 -12.63 -10.92 -18.77
CA PHE A 154 -12.44 -9.62 -18.12
C PHE A 154 -10.99 -9.42 -17.66
N VAL A 155 -10.55 -8.17 -17.60
CA VAL A 155 -9.24 -7.76 -17.06
C VAL A 155 -9.46 -6.98 -15.77
N ALA A 156 -8.73 -7.33 -14.72
CA ALA A 156 -8.84 -6.72 -13.40
C ALA A 156 -7.53 -6.06 -12.98
N HIS A 157 -7.55 -4.74 -12.81
CA HIS A 157 -6.44 -3.93 -12.31
C HIS A 157 -6.99 -2.71 -11.55
N ASP A 158 -6.16 -1.95 -10.82
CA ASP A 158 -6.59 -0.66 -10.29
C ASP A 158 -6.93 0.36 -11.39
N ASP A 159 -7.81 1.30 -11.08
CA ASP A 159 -8.39 2.22 -12.09
C ASP A 159 -7.46 3.37 -12.49
N ILE A 160 -6.32 3.51 -11.83
CA ILE A 160 -5.37 4.59 -12.10
C ILE A 160 -4.81 4.42 -13.52
N PRO A 161 -4.81 5.48 -14.36
CA PRO A 161 -4.22 5.41 -15.69
C PRO A 161 -2.76 4.96 -15.62
N TYR A 162 -2.44 3.88 -16.33
CA TYR A 162 -1.11 3.33 -16.35
C TYR A 162 -0.36 3.81 -17.60
N THR A 163 0.35 4.93 -17.44
CA THR A 163 1.13 5.58 -18.49
C THR A 163 2.41 4.82 -18.77
N SER A 164 2.71 4.56 -20.03
CA SER A 164 4.00 4.00 -20.49
C SER A 164 4.50 4.77 -21.71
N ALA A 165 5.75 4.53 -22.13
CA ALA A 165 6.34 5.21 -23.28
C ALA A 165 5.44 5.04 -24.53
N GLY A 166 4.82 6.14 -24.97
CA GLY A 166 3.92 6.15 -26.12
C GLY A 166 2.44 5.82 -25.85
N SER A 167 2.03 5.61 -24.59
CA SER A 167 0.61 5.40 -24.24
C SER A 167 0.24 6.08 -22.93
N GLU A 168 -0.82 6.90 -22.97
CA GLU A 168 -1.39 7.53 -21.77
C GLU A 168 -2.02 6.50 -20.81
N ASN A 169 -2.51 5.38 -21.34
CA ASN A 169 -3.06 4.30 -20.54
C ASN A 169 -3.06 2.98 -21.33
N VAL A 170 -2.25 2.01 -20.91
CA VAL A 170 -2.16 0.70 -21.57
C VAL A 170 -3.49 -0.07 -21.55
N TYR A 171 -4.39 0.20 -20.60
CA TYR A 171 -5.71 -0.44 -20.49
C TYR A 171 -6.83 0.31 -21.24
N LYS A 172 -6.54 1.41 -21.95
CA LYS A 172 -7.57 2.22 -22.60
C LYS A 172 -8.50 1.39 -23.50
N HIS A 173 -7.93 0.61 -24.41
CA HIS A 173 -8.67 -0.24 -25.34
C HIS A 173 -9.48 -1.33 -24.62
N ILE A 174 -9.00 -1.84 -23.49
CA ILE A 174 -9.71 -2.82 -22.65
C ILE A 174 -10.92 -2.18 -21.95
N LYS A 175 -10.76 -0.94 -21.48
CA LYS A 175 -11.84 -0.14 -20.88
C LYS A 175 -12.92 0.17 -21.93
N GLU A 176 -12.51 0.61 -23.12
CA GLU A 176 -13.42 0.89 -24.25
C GLU A 176 -14.19 -0.36 -24.71
N ALA A 177 -13.57 -1.54 -24.67
CA ALA A 177 -14.22 -2.82 -24.95
C ALA A 177 -15.18 -3.31 -23.84
N GLY A 178 -15.30 -2.58 -22.72
CA GLY A 178 -16.16 -2.96 -21.59
C GLY A 178 -15.68 -4.20 -20.83
N MET A 179 -14.41 -4.58 -21.01
CA MET A 179 -13.80 -5.78 -20.40
C MET A 179 -13.06 -5.47 -19.09
N PHE A 180 -12.81 -4.19 -18.80
CA PHE A 180 -12.05 -3.77 -17.62
C PHE A 180 -12.93 -3.75 -16.36
N VAL A 181 -12.41 -4.32 -15.27
CA VAL A 181 -13.06 -4.30 -13.95
C VAL A 181 -12.08 -3.78 -12.90
N ALA A 182 -12.37 -2.61 -12.36
CA ALA A 182 -11.49 -1.95 -11.40
C ALA A 182 -11.38 -2.71 -10.07
N THR A 183 -10.16 -2.84 -9.56
CA THR A 183 -9.85 -3.27 -8.20
C THR A 183 -9.35 -2.09 -7.36
N GLN A 184 -9.35 -2.25 -6.04
CA GLN A 184 -8.89 -1.24 -5.10
C GLN A 184 -7.53 -1.59 -4.53
N ARG A 185 -6.65 -0.59 -4.50
CA ARG A 185 -5.33 -0.72 -3.86
C ARG A 185 -5.49 -0.86 -2.35
N THR A 186 -4.55 -1.56 -1.72
CA THR A 186 -4.49 -1.63 -0.26
C THR A 186 -3.62 -0.50 0.27
N GLU A 187 -4.20 0.38 1.07
CA GLU A 187 -3.45 1.46 1.72
C GLU A 187 -2.44 0.94 2.74
N GLY A 188 -1.34 1.68 2.91
CA GLY A 188 -0.31 1.39 3.91
C GLY A 188 0.64 0.24 3.56
N ILE A 189 0.57 -0.32 2.35
CA ILE A 189 1.54 -1.30 1.84
C ILE A 189 1.79 -1.15 0.33
N SER A 190 3.05 -1.12 -0.06
CA SER A 190 3.50 -1.18 -1.45
C SER A 190 4.95 -1.66 -1.53
N THR A 191 5.40 -2.11 -2.70
CA THR A 191 6.80 -2.48 -2.92
C THR A 191 7.75 -1.32 -2.58
N SER A 192 7.41 -0.09 -2.98
CA SER A 192 8.19 1.11 -2.67
C SER A 192 8.25 1.41 -1.18
N ASP A 193 7.15 1.24 -0.45
CA ASP A 193 7.12 1.41 1.01
C ASP A 193 7.98 0.34 1.70
N LEU A 194 7.88 -0.94 1.29
CA LEU A 194 8.74 -2.00 1.82
C LEU A 194 10.23 -1.71 1.59
N ILE A 195 10.60 -1.30 0.36
CA ILE A 195 11.97 -0.91 0.03
C ILE A 195 12.40 0.27 0.91
N THR A 196 11.55 1.29 1.05
CA THR A 196 11.86 2.49 1.84
C THR A 196 12.08 2.14 3.32
N ARG A 197 11.27 1.23 3.89
CA ARG A 197 11.44 0.75 5.27
C ARG A 197 12.75 -0.01 5.45
N ILE A 198 13.10 -0.90 4.51
CA ILE A 198 14.37 -1.65 4.55
C ILE A 198 15.55 -0.67 4.48
N VAL A 199 15.55 0.26 3.52
CA VAL A 199 16.61 1.24 3.33
C VAL A 199 16.76 2.14 4.55
N ARG A 200 15.65 2.67 5.09
CA ARG A 200 15.67 3.52 6.30
C ARG A 200 16.26 2.77 7.50
N ASN A 201 15.83 1.52 7.73
CA ASN A 201 16.32 0.72 8.84
C ASN A 201 17.81 0.37 8.67
N TYR A 202 18.24 0.08 7.44
CA TYR A 202 19.64 -0.17 7.13
C TYR A 202 20.50 1.08 7.36
N ASP A 203 20.05 2.26 6.95
CA ASP A 203 20.80 3.50 7.17
C ASP A 203 20.89 3.88 8.66
N VAL A 204 19.88 3.55 9.47
CA VAL A 204 19.95 3.69 10.94
C VAL A 204 20.93 2.67 11.54
N TYR A 205 20.85 1.41 11.10
CA TYR A 205 21.77 0.35 11.53
C TYR A 205 23.22 0.71 11.23
N VAL A 206 23.52 1.18 10.02
CA VAL A 206 24.89 1.57 9.61
C VAL A 206 25.41 2.70 10.49
N ARG A 207 24.64 3.80 10.65
CA ARG A 207 25.06 4.93 11.49
C ARG A 207 25.36 4.52 12.93
N ARG A 208 24.47 3.74 13.54
CA ARG A 208 24.64 3.26 14.93
C ARG A 208 25.91 2.42 15.11
N ASN A 209 26.24 1.56 14.14
CA ASN A 209 27.41 0.70 14.25
C ASN A 209 28.72 1.45 13.93
N LEU A 210 28.70 2.41 13.01
CA LEU A 210 29.86 3.30 12.78
C LEU A 210 30.21 4.08 14.07
N GLN A 211 29.21 4.60 14.78
CA GLN A 211 29.42 5.28 16.07
C GLN A 211 29.98 4.36 17.16
N ARG A 212 29.74 3.06 17.07
CA ARG A 212 30.29 2.04 17.98
C ARG A 212 31.71 1.60 17.60
N GLY A 213 32.26 2.13 16.52
CA GLY A 213 33.63 1.86 16.07
C GLY A 213 33.76 0.75 15.02
N TYR A 214 32.66 0.19 14.51
CA TYR A 214 32.73 -0.71 13.35
C TYR A 214 33.16 0.07 12.10
N THR A 215 33.96 -0.55 11.26
CA THR A 215 34.43 0.03 10.00
C THR A 215 33.38 -0.12 8.89
N ALA A 216 33.40 0.78 7.90
CA ALA A 216 32.49 0.69 6.75
C ALA A 216 32.69 -0.61 5.94
N ARG A 217 33.92 -1.16 5.95
CA ARG A 217 34.26 -2.42 5.29
C ARG A 217 33.57 -3.61 5.98
N GLU A 218 33.54 -3.64 7.31
CA GLU A 218 32.82 -4.67 8.09
C GLU A 218 31.31 -4.59 7.92
N LEU A 219 30.77 -3.40 7.66
CA LEU A 219 29.35 -3.16 7.45
C LEU A 219 28.93 -3.27 5.96
N ASN A 220 29.86 -3.66 5.08
CA ASN A 220 29.69 -3.74 3.63
C ASN A 220 29.10 -2.46 3.00
N VAL A 221 29.51 -1.29 3.51
CA VAL A 221 29.04 0.01 3.05
C VAL A 221 30.13 0.61 2.16
N GLY A 222 29.81 0.95 0.91
CA GLY A 222 30.76 1.56 -0.01
C GLY A 222 31.34 2.88 0.53
N PHE A 223 32.60 3.16 0.17
CA PHE A 223 33.41 4.29 0.67
C PHE A 223 32.73 5.67 0.55
N ILE A 224 31.89 5.87 -0.48
CA ILE A 224 31.13 7.11 -0.72
C ILE A 224 30.09 7.35 0.38
N LYS A 225 29.41 6.29 0.85
CA LYS A 225 28.45 6.38 1.94
C LYS A 225 29.16 6.72 3.26
N GLU A 226 30.35 6.17 3.51
CA GLU A 226 31.13 6.51 4.71
C GLU A 226 31.45 8.00 4.79
N LYS A 227 31.99 8.59 3.71
CA LYS A 227 32.29 10.03 3.68
C LYS A 227 31.02 10.89 3.82
N LYS A 228 29.91 10.49 3.21
CA LYS A 228 28.61 11.16 3.38
C LYS A 228 28.17 11.14 4.84
N TYR A 229 28.31 10.01 5.54
CA TYR A 229 27.95 9.91 6.96
C TYR A 229 28.84 10.78 7.85
N ARG A 230 30.15 10.80 7.62
CA ARG A 230 31.08 11.66 8.36
C ARG A 230 30.75 13.15 8.19
N LEU A 231 30.43 13.56 6.96
CA LEU A 231 30.01 14.94 6.68
C LEU A 231 28.68 15.27 7.36
N GLN A 232 27.72 14.36 7.33
CA GLN A 232 26.43 14.56 7.99
C GLN A 232 26.60 14.72 9.51
N GLU A 233 27.44 13.91 10.16
CA GLU A 233 27.73 14.08 11.59
C GLU A 233 28.42 15.42 11.90
N GLN A 234 29.31 15.90 11.04
CA GLN A 234 29.93 17.22 11.22
C GLN A 234 28.87 18.33 11.14
N VAL A 235 27.94 18.22 10.20
CA VAL A 235 26.82 19.17 10.07
C VAL A 235 25.89 19.12 11.29
N ASP A 236 25.56 17.93 11.79
CA ASP A 236 24.68 17.77 12.95
C ASP A 236 25.33 18.33 14.23
N ARG A 237 26.63 18.06 14.46
CA ARG A 237 27.40 18.69 15.56
C ARG A 237 27.46 20.22 15.43
N MET A 238 27.60 20.73 14.21
CA MET A 238 27.63 22.16 13.95
C MET A 238 26.27 22.80 14.26
N LYS A 239 25.15 22.16 13.89
CA LYS A 239 23.80 22.61 14.24
C LYS A 239 23.58 22.67 15.75
N GLU A 240 24.02 21.66 16.48
CA GLU A 240 23.89 21.61 17.94
C GLU A 240 24.72 22.72 18.62
N THR A 241 25.94 22.96 18.11
CA THR A 241 26.79 24.06 18.57
C THR A 241 26.14 25.42 18.32
N VAL A 242 25.58 25.64 17.12
CA VAL A 242 24.86 26.87 16.77
C VAL A 242 23.66 27.08 17.68
N ARG A 243 22.86 26.03 17.92
CA ARG A 243 21.69 26.10 18.81
C ARG A 243 22.10 26.47 20.24
N THR A 244 23.20 25.90 20.73
CA THR A 244 23.74 26.21 22.07
C THR A 244 24.22 27.66 22.17
N VAL A 245 24.87 28.17 21.12
CA VAL A 245 25.31 29.57 21.06
C VAL A 245 24.13 30.52 20.99
N GLU A 246 23.09 30.17 20.22
CA GLU A 246 21.86 30.95 20.13
C GLU A 246 21.12 31.02 21.48
N GLU A 247 21.00 29.89 22.19
CA GLU A 247 20.42 29.82 23.54
C GLU A 247 21.22 30.69 24.54
N LYS A 248 22.56 30.59 24.52
CA LYS A 248 23.43 31.43 25.37
C LYS A 248 23.32 32.92 25.04
N SER A 249 23.20 33.26 23.76
CA SER A 249 23.03 34.63 23.30
C SER A 249 21.70 35.22 23.79
N LYS A 250 20.59 34.47 23.68
CA LYS A 250 19.28 34.86 24.23
C LYS A 250 19.35 35.11 25.74
N HIS A 251 20.04 34.24 26.49
CA HIS A 251 20.25 34.44 27.91
C HIS A 251 21.10 35.67 28.24
N LEU A 252 22.09 36.01 27.42
CA LEU A 252 22.91 37.20 27.62
C LEU A 252 22.11 38.47 27.34
N VAL A 253 21.33 38.51 26.26
CA VAL A 253 20.44 39.64 25.91
C VAL A 253 19.44 39.88 27.04
N HIS A 254 18.76 38.84 27.51
CA HIS A 254 17.82 38.95 28.63
C HIS A 254 18.49 39.51 29.90
N ARG A 255 19.71 39.05 30.22
CA ARG A 255 20.47 39.55 31.37
C ARG A 255 20.86 41.02 31.22
N VAL A 256 21.20 41.45 30.00
CA VAL A 256 21.54 42.86 29.71
C VAL A 256 20.29 43.73 29.80
N GLU A 257 19.13 43.24 29.34
CA GLU A 257 17.83 43.91 29.52
C GLU A 257 17.45 44.04 31.00
N GLU A 258 17.57 42.97 31.78
CA GLU A 258 17.32 43.03 33.23
C GLU A 258 18.26 44.03 33.94
N LYS A 259 19.55 44.01 33.60
CA LYS A 259 20.52 44.95 34.17
C LYS A 259 20.35 46.37 33.68
N SER A 260 19.85 46.59 32.45
CA SER A 260 19.60 47.94 31.95
C SER A 260 18.43 48.59 32.67
N HIS A 261 17.41 47.82 33.04
CA HIS A 261 16.32 48.28 33.90
C HIS A 261 16.82 48.71 35.30
N GLU A 262 17.74 47.94 35.89
CA GLU A 262 18.38 48.26 37.18
C GLU A 262 19.30 49.49 37.07
N PHE A 263 20.05 49.62 35.98
CA PHE A 263 20.92 50.78 35.72
C PHE A 263 20.13 52.06 35.45
N ILE A 264 19.01 51.97 34.73
CA ILE A 264 18.10 53.11 34.48
C ILE A 264 17.42 53.53 35.79
N GLY A 265 17.05 52.58 36.65
CA GLY A 265 16.56 52.86 38.01
C GLY A 265 17.57 53.63 38.85
N ASN A 266 18.81 53.13 38.97
CA ASN A 266 19.88 53.80 39.71
C ASN A 266 20.29 55.15 39.09
N PHE A 267 20.26 55.28 37.76
CA PHE A 267 20.58 56.54 37.08
C PHE A 267 19.49 57.60 37.31
N LEU A 268 18.22 57.20 37.38
CA LEU A 268 17.11 58.10 37.70
C LEU A 268 17.08 58.51 39.19
N GLU A 269 17.54 57.64 40.10
CA GLU A 269 17.75 58.01 41.51
C GLU A 269 18.85 59.07 41.68
N LEU A 270 19.89 59.05 40.83
CA LEU A 270 20.97 60.05 40.85
C LEU A 270 20.50 61.46 40.44
N PHE A 271 19.31 61.59 39.83
CA PHE A 271 18.71 62.86 39.40
C PHE A 271 17.30 63.09 39.98
N GLY A 272 16.93 62.38 41.06
CA GLY A 272 15.65 62.53 41.79
C GLY A 272 15.61 63.76 42.71
N PRO A 273 14.42 64.30 43.03
CA PRO A 273 14.21 65.73 43.26
C PRO A 273 14.40 66.16 44.73
N ASP A 274 15.65 66.36 45.17
CA ASP A 274 15.96 67.11 46.40
C ASP A 274 16.69 68.43 46.07
N LYS A 275 15.92 69.37 45.51
CA LYS A 275 16.07 70.81 45.78
C LYS A 275 14.68 71.43 45.97
N ALA A 276 13.98 70.97 47.00
CA ALA A 276 12.85 71.70 47.56
C ALA A 276 13.39 72.90 48.34
N TRP A 277 12.92 74.08 47.94
CA TRP A 277 13.16 75.37 48.57
C TRP A 277 12.64 75.35 50.00
N VAL A 278 13.53 75.53 50.98
CA VAL A 278 13.14 75.87 52.35
C VAL A 278 13.01 77.39 52.42
N ASN A 279 11.77 77.86 52.43
CA ASN A 279 11.40 79.20 52.90
C ASN A 279 11.47 79.18 54.44
N GLU A 280 12.51 79.80 55.01
CA GLU A 280 12.47 80.27 56.40
C GLU A 280 12.17 81.77 56.38
N GLY A 281 11.02 82.14 56.94
CA GLY A 281 10.69 83.51 57.26
C GLY A 281 11.25 83.89 58.62
N HIS A 282 12.09 84.92 58.66
CA HIS A 282 12.11 86.00 59.63
C HIS A 282 12.80 87.22 59.01
#